data_AF-A0A225DGX7-F1
#
_entry.id   AF-A0A225DGX7-F1
#
_cell.length_a   1.000
_cell.length_b   1.000
_cell.length_c   1.000
_cell.angle_alpha   90.00
_cell.angle_beta   90.00
_cell.angle_gamma   90.00
#
_symmetry.space_group_name_H-M   'P 1'
#
loop_
_entity.id
_entity.type
_entity.pdbx_description
1 polymer ?
#
loop_
_entity_poly.entity_id
_entity_poly.type
_entity_poly.pdbx_seq_one_letter_code
_entity_poly.pdbx_strand_id
1 'polypeptide(L)' 'MKVTHGLDDVVGVEPGGDVGRLLPAELAKLVVPELELDTLRRIVERQALCRGVTRSLETAA' A
#
# COMPACT_ATOMS: atom_id res chain seq x y z
N MET A 1 -23.01 12.76 -3.65
CA MET A 1 -21.74 12.02 -3.48
C MET A 1 -20.69 13.00 -3.00
N LYS A 2 -20.27 12.93 -1.73
CA LYS A 2 -19.24 13.82 -1.20
C LYS A 2 -17.89 13.23 -1.61
N VAL A 3 -17.32 13.75 -2.69
CA VAL A 3 -15.96 13.44 -3.10
C VAL A 3 -15.05 13.99 -2.01
N THR A 4 -14.43 13.10 -1.24
CA THR A 4 -13.38 13.45 -0.27
C THR A 4 -12.12 13.84 -1.05
N HIS A 5 -12.04 15.10 -1.47
CA HIS A 5 -10.81 15.69 -1.98
C HIS A 5 -9.73 15.64 -0.88
N GLY A 6 -8.62 14.98 -1.18
CA GLY A 6 -7.50 14.75 -0.28
C GLY A 6 -6.91 13.33 -0.34
N LEU A 7 -7.59 12.38 -1.00
CA LEU A 7 -7.06 11.02 -1.23
C LEU A 7 -6.34 10.87 -2.58
N ASP A 8 -6.55 11.80 -3.51
CA ASP A 8 -6.00 11.75 -4.87
C ASP A 8 -4.52 12.18 -4.97
N ASP A 9 -3.91 12.64 -3.87
CA ASP A 9 -2.53 13.17 -3.84
C ASP A 9 -1.48 12.17 -3.30
N VAL A 10 -1.87 10.91 -3.04
CA VAL A 10 -0.92 9.90 -2.52
C VAL A 10 -0.09 9.34 -3.67
N VAL A 11 0.96 10.06 -4.04
CA VAL A 11 1.94 9.63 -5.04
C VAL A 11 2.93 8.65 -4.41
N GLY A 12 3.36 7.65 -5.17
CA GLY A 12 4.36 6.68 -4.71
C GLY A 12 3.81 5.61 -3.76
N VAL A 13 2.53 5.30 -3.87
CA VAL A 13 1.89 4.14 -3.21
C VAL A 13 1.17 3.30 -4.26
N GLU A 14 1.29 1.98 -4.16
CA GLU A 14 0.61 1.03 -5.04
C GLU A 14 0.05 -0.16 -4.22
N PRO A 15 -1.04 -0.80 -4.68
CA PRO A 15 -1.43 -2.11 -4.16
C PRO A 15 -0.34 -3.15 -4.45
N GLY A 16 -0.02 -3.96 -3.46
CA GLY A 16 1.00 -5.00 -3.55
C GLY A 16 0.93 -5.97 -2.38
N GLY A 17 1.96 -6.80 -2.27
CA GLY A 17 2.08 -7.83 -1.23
C GLY A 17 3.51 -8.04 -0.75
N ASP A 18 4.41 -7.10 -1.06
CA ASP A 18 5.80 -7.17 -0.62
C ASP A 18 5.92 -6.58 0.79
N VAL A 19 6.17 -7.44 1.78
CA VAL A 19 6.28 -7.08 3.20
C VAL A 19 7.33 -5.99 3.42
N GLY A 20 8.45 -6.01 2.68
CA GLY A 20 9.51 -5.00 2.79
C GLY A 20 9.11 -3.62 2.27
N ARG A 21 8.02 -3.54 1.50
CA ARG A 21 7.52 -2.30 0.90
C ARG A 21 6.22 -1.80 1.53
N LEU A 22 5.63 -2.53 2.47
CA LEU A 22 4.39 -2.11 3.14
C LEU A 22 4.53 -0.72 3.77
N LEU A 23 3.46 0.06 3.71
CA LEU A 23 3.40 1.32 4.44
C LEU A 23 3.40 1.07 5.97
N PRO A 24 3.90 2.01 6.78
CA PRO A 24 3.86 1.88 8.24
C PRO A 24 2.46 1.60 8.79
N ALA A 25 1.42 2.17 8.18
CA ALA A 25 0.04 1.94 8.55
C ALA A 25 -0.45 0.51 8.25
N GLU A 26 0.09 -0.17 7.24
CA GLU A 26 -0.19 -1.59 6.98
C GLU A 26 0.57 -2.47 7.97
N LEU A 27 1.85 -2.18 8.24
CA LEU A 27 2.66 -2.90 9.23
C LEU A 27 2.06 -2.83 10.63
N ALA A 28 1.53 -1.67 11.03
CA ALA A 28 0.90 -1.49 12.33
C ALA A 28 -0.34 -2.38 12.54
N LYS A 29 -1.02 -2.80 11.47
CA LYS A 29 -2.20 -3.69 11.58
C LYS A 29 -1.82 -5.12 11.92
N LEU A 30 -0.59 -5.55 11.62
CA LEU A 30 -0.10 -6.89 11.97
C LEU A 30 0.07 -7.09 13.47
N VAL A 31 0.17 -6.02 14.27
CA VAL A 31 0.25 -6.10 15.74
C VAL A 31 -1.10 -5.91 16.43
N VAL A 32 -2.18 -5.72 15.66
CA VAL A 32 -3.55 -5.61 16.16
C VAL A 32 -4.25 -6.94 15.88
N PRO A 33 -4.54 -7.77 16.91
CA PRO A 33 -5.05 -9.13 16.71
C PRO A 33 -6.32 -9.21 15.84
N GLU A 34 -7.20 -8.21 15.94
CA GLU A 34 -8.45 -8.13 15.19
C GLU A 34 -8.22 -7.84 13.69
N LEU A 35 -7.06 -7.28 13.33
CA LEU A 35 -6.73 -6.86 11.96
C LEU A 35 -5.66 -7.73 11.30
N GLU A 36 -4.93 -8.52 12.09
CA GLU A 36 -3.78 -9.30 11.62
C GLU A 36 -4.18 -10.23 10.46
N LEU A 37 -5.21 -11.06 10.64
CA LEU A 37 -5.65 -12.03 9.63
C LEU A 37 -6.15 -11.37 8.33
N ASP A 38 -6.91 -10.27 8.44
CA ASP A 38 -7.34 -9.52 7.26
C ASP A 38 -6.14 -8.89 6.53
N THR A 39 -5.18 -8.37 7.29
CA THR A 39 -3.96 -7.77 6.74
C THR A 39 -3.11 -8.83 6.02
N LEU A 40 -2.93 -10.01 6.62
CA LEU A 40 -2.23 -11.15 6.00
C LEU A 40 -2.93 -11.60 4.71
N ARG A 41 -4.26 -11.72 4.73
CA ARG A 41 -5.05 -12.04 3.53
C ARG A 41 -4.83 -11.00 2.43
N ARG A 42 -4.91 -9.71 2.75
CA ARG A 42 -4.69 -8.62 1.78
C ARG A 42 -3.27 -8.59 1.23
N ILE A 43 -2.25 -8.93 2.03
CA ILE A 43 -0.86 -9.08 1.55
C ILE A 43 -0.79 -10.18 0.48
N VAL A 44 -1.35 -11.36 0.77
CA VAL A 44 -1.36 -12.51 -0.16
C VAL A 44 -2.15 -12.18 -1.44
N GLU A 45 -3.29 -11.48 -1.31
CA GLU A 45 -4.12 -11.04 -2.42
C GLU A 45 -3.55 -9.84 -3.19
N ARG A 46 -2.38 -9.31 -2.79
CA ARG A 46 -1.73 -8.12 -3.37
C ARG A 46 -2.58 -6.85 -3.28
N GLN A 47 -3.38 -6.72 -2.22
CA GLN A 47 -4.27 -5.60 -1.93
C GLN A 47 -3.79 -4.72 -0.77
N ALA A 48 -2.59 -4.96 -0.24
CA ALA A 48 -1.98 -4.14 0.79
C ALA A 48 -1.27 -2.93 0.16
N LEU A 49 -1.27 -1.79 0.85
CA LEU A 49 -0.63 -0.58 0.33
C LEU A 49 0.88 -0.65 0.55
N CYS A 50 1.63 -0.57 -0.54
CA CYS A 50 3.09 -0.61 -0.59
C CYS A 50 3.66 0.71 -1.14
N ARG A 51 4.89 1.06 -0.77
CA ARG A 51 5.65 2.14 -1.43
C ARG A 51 5.87 1.78 -2.89
N GLY A 52 5.38 2.59 -3.82
CA GLY A 52 5.51 2.39 -5.27
C GLY A 52 6.97 2.40 -5.73
N VAL A 53 7.29 1.62 -6.76
CA VAL A 53 8.59 1.72 -7.41
C VAL A 53 8.51 2.90 -8.37
N THR A 54 9.01 4.06 -7.96
CA THR A 54 9.35 5.09 -8.94
C THR A 54 10.51 4.57 -9.77
N ARG A 55 10.21 3.86 -10.87
CA ARG A 55 11.14 3.87 -12.00
C ARG A 55 11.17 5.34 -12.40
N SER A 56 12.29 6.03 -12.15
CA SER A 56 12.45 7.38 -12.69
C SER A 56 12.10 7.28 -14.17
N LEU A 57 11.33 8.23 -14.69
CA LEU A 57 11.03 8.36 -16.11
C LEU A 57 12.30 8.81 -16.87
N GLU A 58 13.40 8.10 -16.66
CA GLU A 58 14.69 8.28 -17.32
C GLU A 58 15.17 6.90 -17.80
N THR A 59 14.33 6.19 -18.56
CA THR A 59 14.86 5.27 -19.57
C THR A 59 13.86 5.07 -20.70
N ALA A 60 14.35 5.31 -21.93
CA ALA A 60 13.70 5.31 -23.25
C ALA A 60 12.85 6.58 -23.52
N ALA A 61 13.34 7.61 -24.22
CA ALA A 61 13.93 7.64 -25.56
C ALA A 61 13.02 7.00 -26.62
#